data_AF-A0A3L7XQB1-F1
#
_entry.id   AF-A0A3L7XQB1-F1
#
_cell.length_a   1.000
_cell.length_b   1.000
_cell.length_c   1.000
_cell.angle_alpha   90.00
_cell.angle_beta   90.00
_cell.angle_gamma   90.00
#
_symmetry.space_group_name_H-M   'P 1'
#
loop_
_entity.id
_entity.type
_entity.pdbx_description
1 polymer ?
#
loop_
_entity_poly.entity_id
_entity_poly.type
_entity_poly.pdbx_seq_one_letter_code
_entity_poly.pdbx_strand_id
1 'polypeptide(L)'
;MEERRVPSDRYLIEDILRRWCDEEDVDFILTIGGTFPAPGHSGEQITPEATAAVLERAMPSLPEAMRAYAVEEAPDALLDRGVAGIRARTLLINLPGPEPLARMFAEAIADLIVPILARLQPDRLAVAPAIADESSTFLPEKPKATGLNADEFAAFLAGRRGA
;
A
#
# COMPACT_ATOMS: atom_id res chain seq x y z
N MET A 1 6.00 -5.07 -20.48
CA MET A 1 6.55 -4.30 -19.35
C MET A 1 7.18 -3.06 -19.95
N GLU A 2 6.65 -1.90 -19.64
CA GLU A 2 7.20 -0.61 -20.06
C GLU A 2 7.98 -0.02 -18.89
N GLU A 3 9.16 0.56 -19.17
CA GLU A 3 10.02 1.20 -18.18
C GLU A 3 10.31 2.63 -18.62
N ARG A 4 10.21 3.58 -17.68
CA ARG A 4 10.52 4.98 -17.94
C ARG A 4 11.32 5.58 -16.79
N ARG A 5 12.46 6.19 -17.12
CA ARG A 5 13.22 7.04 -16.20
C ARG A 5 12.64 8.44 -16.20
N VAL A 6 12.35 8.95 -15.01
CA VAL A 6 11.71 10.27 -14.82
C VAL A 6 12.58 11.11 -13.88
N PRO A 7 12.86 12.38 -14.21
CA PRO A 7 13.45 13.32 -13.27
C PRO A 7 12.62 13.46 -11.99
N SER A 8 13.24 13.90 -10.88
CA SER A 8 12.54 14.25 -9.64
C SER A 8 11.78 15.58 -9.78
N ASP A 9 10.78 15.60 -10.66
CA ASP A 9 9.85 16.69 -10.86
C ASP A 9 8.44 16.18 -10.55
N ARG A 10 7.83 16.78 -9.52
CA ARG A 10 6.51 16.38 -9.03
C ARG A 10 5.46 16.39 -10.15
N TYR A 11 5.36 17.47 -10.91
CA TYR A 11 4.29 17.64 -11.89
C TYR A 11 4.49 16.69 -13.08
N LEU A 12 5.74 16.44 -13.47
CA LEU A 12 6.04 15.46 -14.50
C LEU A 12 5.69 14.04 -14.06
N ILE A 13 6.03 13.66 -12.82
CA ILE A 13 5.64 12.36 -12.27
C ILE A 13 4.11 12.23 -12.24
N GLU A 14 3.40 13.26 -11.75
CA GLU A 14 1.94 13.27 -11.73
C GLU A 14 1.33 13.13 -13.13
N ASP A 15 1.83 13.84 -14.15
CA ASP A 15 1.34 13.76 -15.52
C ASP A 15 1.52 12.36 -16.13
N ILE A 16 2.70 11.76 -15.93
CA ILE A 16 3.00 10.40 -16.41
C ILE A 16 2.07 9.39 -15.74
N LEU A 17 1.92 9.47 -14.41
CA LEU A 17 1.05 8.55 -13.68
C LEU A 17 -0.42 8.70 -14.12
N ARG A 18 -0.91 9.92 -14.33
CA ARG A 18 -2.27 10.15 -14.85
C ARG A 18 -2.44 9.56 -16.24
N ARG A 19 -1.52 9.86 -17.17
CA ARG A 19 -1.56 9.31 -18.54
C ARG A 19 -1.57 7.79 -18.53
N TRP A 20 -0.68 7.15 -17.78
CA TRP A 20 -0.61 5.69 -17.71
C TRP A 20 -1.90 5.05 -17.18
N CYS A 21 -2.53 5.65 -16.17
CA CYS A 21 -3.78 5.12 -15.63
C CYS A 21 -4.99 5.39 -16.52
N ASP A 22 -5.05 6.57 -17.14
CA ASP A 22 -6.26 7.07 -17.79
C ASP A 22 -6.29 6.79 -19.29
N GLU A 23 -5.13 6.78 -19.95
CA GLU A 23 -5.01 6.67 -21.41
C GLU A 23 -4.46 5.32 -21.87
N GLU A 24 -3.59 4.68 -21.07
CA GLU A 24 -2.80 3.51 -21.51
C GLU A 24 -3.28 2.15 -20.94
N ASP A 25 -4.40 2.12 -20.20
CA ASP A 25 -5.04 0.90 -19.66
C ASP A 25 -4.08 -0.05 -18.93
N VAL A 26 -3.17 0.54 -18.13
CA VAL A 26 -2.17 -0.17 -17.33
C VAL A 26 -2.82 -0.78 -16.08
N ASP A 27 -2.55 -2.06 -15.82
CA ASP A 27 -3.14 -2.75 -14.65
C ASP A 27 -2.44 -2.37 -13.33
N PHE A 28 -1.13 -2.18 -13.39
CA PHE A 28 -0.28 -1.99 -12.22
C PHE A 28 0.96 -1.13 -12.53
N ILE A 29 1.30 -0.23 -11.61
CA ILE A 29 2.47 0.66 -11.71
C ILE A 29 3.33 0.54 -10.45
N LEU A 30 4.63 0.35 -10.66
CA LEU A 30 5.66 0.49 -9.66
C LEU A 30 6.48 1.74 -9.93
N THR A 31 6.65 2.59 -8.94
CA THR A 31 7.69 3.63 -8.97
C THR A 31 8.84 3.19 -8.08
N ILE A 32 10.08 3.45 -8.47
CA ILE A 32 11.26 3.07 -7.69
C ILE A 32 12.04 4.33 -7.31
N GLY A 33 12.22 4.55 -6.02
CA GLY A 33 13.00 5.66 -5.47
C GLY A 33 12.22 6.94 -5.25
N GLY A 34 12.90 7.91 -4.65
CA GLY A 34 12.32 9.20 -4.31
C GLY A 34 11.34 9.15 -3.13
N THR A 35 11.47 8.18 -2.22
CA THR A 35 10.54 7.94 -1.10
C THR A 35 11.10 8.26 0.29
N PHE A 36 12.41 8.49 0.43
CA PHE A 36 13.05 8.72 1.73
C PHE A 36 12.84 10.16 2.24
N PRO A 37 13.10 10.46 3.53
CA PRO A 37 13.13 11.84 4.00
C PRO A 37 14.27 12.62 3.32
N ALA A 38 14.00 13.87 2.98
CA ALA A 38 14.99 14.83 2.53
C ALA A 38 14.61 16.24 3.03
N PRO A 39 15.54 17.21 3.05
CA PRO A 39 15.22 18.59 3.41
C PRO A 39 14.12 19.16 2.50
N GLY A 40 13.14 19.89 3.04
CA GLY A 40 11.97 20.32 2.25
C GLY A 40 12.27 21.22 1.04
N HIS A 41 13.48 21.81 0.95
CA HIS A 41 13.92 22.57 -0.21
C HIS A 41 14.61 21.71 -1.28
N SER A 42 14.92 20.44 -1.00
CA SER A 42 15.40 19.52 -2.01
C SER A 42 14.19 19.12 -2.86
N GLY A 43 14.24 19.35 -4.17
CA GLY A 43 13.29 18.74 -5.12
C GLY A 43 13.45 17.22 -5.23
N GLU A 44 14.19 16.62 -4.31
CA GLU A 44 14.52 15.21 -4.24
C GLU A 44 13.54 14.53 -3.28
N GLN A 45 13.29 13.23 -3.48
CA GLN A 45 12.37 12.45 -2.65
C GLN A 45 10.88 12.90 -2.65
N ILE A 46 10.35 13.23 -3.84
CA ILE A 46 8.99 13.76 -4.04
C ILE A 46 7.98 12.72 -4.55
N THR A 47 8.39 11.47 -4.74
CA THR A 47 7.55 10.42 -5.34
C THR A 47 6.28 10.14 -4.53
N PRO A 48 6.30 10.08 -3.18
CA PRO A 48 5.09 9.90 -2.39
C PRO A 48 4.07 11.03 -2.59
N GLU A 49 4.52 12.28 -2.63
CA GLU A 49 3.67 13.45 -2.82
C GLU A 49 3.04 13.47 -4.21
N ALA A 50 3.83 13.17 -5.24
CA ALA A 50 3.34 13.06 -6.61
C ALA A 50 2.32 11.92 -6.73
N THR A 51 2.61 10.77 -6.13
CA THR A 51 1.72 9.61 -6.15
C THR A 51 0.41 9.92 -5.41
N ALA A 52 0.49 10.43 -4.18
CA ALA A 52 -0.67 10.79 -3.38
C ALA A 52 -1.59 11.81 -4.09
N ALA A 53 -1.03 12.71 -4.90
CA ALA A 53 -1.80 13.69 -5.67
C ALA A 53 -2.57 13.12 -6.87
N VAL A 54 -2.24 11.90 -7.33
CA VAL A 54 -2.95 11.23 -8.43
C VAL A 54 -3.91 10.14 -7.97
N LEU A 55 -3.71 9.60 -6.76
CA LEU A 55 -4.56 8.55 -6.20
C LEU A 55 -5.99 9.03 -5.97
N GLU A 56 -6.96 8.20 -6.34
CA GLU A 56 -8.38 8.41 -6.04
C GLU A 56 -8.75 7.75 -4.72
N ARG A 57 -8.12 6.61 -4.42
CA ARG A 57 -8.32 5.86 -3.18
C ARG A 57 -6.98 5.36 -2.66
N ALA A 58 -6.60 5.78 -1.46
CA ALA A 58 -5.39 5.29 -0.80
C ALA A 58 -5.55 3.84 -0.33
N MET A 59 -4.45 3.09 -0.35
CA MET A 59 -4.33 1.75 0.24
C MET A 59 -3.16 1.73 1.24
N PRO A 60 -3.34 2.29 2.45
CA PRO A 60 -2.26 2.40 3.44
C PRO A 60 -1.74 1.04 3.93
N SER A 61 -2.56 -0.01 3.85
CA SER A 61 -2.20 -1.36 4.29
C SER A 61 -0.99 -1.95 3.56
N LEU A 62 -0.78 -1.60 2.28
CA LEU A 62 0.36 -2.10 1.50
C LEU A 62 1.69 -1.53 1.99
N PRO A 63 1.92 -0.21 2.04
CA PRO A 63 3.16 0.34 2.56
C PRO A 63 3.39 0.04 4.04
N GLU A 64 2.33 -0.13 4.84
CA GLU A 64 2.45 -0.64 6.20
C GLU A 64 3.01 -2.07 6.25
N ALA A 65 2.46 -2.99 5.44
CA ALA A 65 2.93 -4.37 5.36
C ALA A 65 4.37 -4.46 4.84
N MET A 66 4.71 -3.68 3.81
CA MET A 66 6.07 -3.64 3.25
C MET A 66 7.11 -3.22 4.30
N ARG A 67 6.83 -2.14 5.05
CA ARG A 67 7.72 -1.67 6.13
C ARG A 67 7.80 -2.68 7.28
N ALA A 68 6.66 -3.24 7.69
CA ALA A 68 6.62 -4.23 8.77
C ALA A 68 7.38 -5.51 8.43
N TYR A 69 7.36 -5.94 7.17
CA TYR A 69 8.13 -7.09 6.69
C TYR A 69 9.64 -6.81 6.68
N ALA A 70 10.05 -5.65 6.16
CA ALA A 70 11.47 -5.36 5.94
C ALA A 70 12.21 -4.89 7.21
N VAL A 71 11.52 -4.39 8.24
CA VAL A 71 12.17 -3.74 9.41
C VAL A 71 13.09 -4.66 10.21
N GLU A 72 12.84 -5.97 10.19
CA GLU A 72 13.67 -6.95 10.92
C GLU A 72 15.09 -7.04 10.35
N GLU A 73 15.22 -6.97 9.02
CA GLU A 73 16.52 -7.05 8.32
C GLU A 73 17.10 -5.66 8.01
N ALA A 74 16.24 -4.68 7.75
CA ALA A 74 16.60 -3.31 7.41
C ALA A 74 15.82 -2.31 8.26
N PRO A 75 16.34 -1.90 9.44
CA PRO A 75 15.69 -0.92 10.30
C PRO A 75 15.34 0.41 9.60
N ASP A 76 16.17 0.80 8.62
CA ASP A 76 15.97 1.99 7.78
C ASP A 76 14.73 1.90 6.87
N ALA A 77 14.10 0.73 6.74
CA ALA A 77 12.83 0.57 6.05
C ALA A 77 11.74 1.51 6.60
N LEU A 78 11.80 1.84 7.89
CA LEU A 78 10.86 2.76 8.53
C LEU A 78 11.02 4.22 8.09
N LEU A 79 12.13 4.57 7.43
CA LEU A 79 12.30 5.90 6.85
C LEU A 79 11.55 6.06 5.52
N ASP A 80 11.11 4.96 4.89
CA ASP A 80 10.37 5.01 3.64
C ASP A 80 9.00 5.67 3.82
N ARG A 81 8.73 6.73 3.05
CA ARG A 81 7.47 7.46 3.03
C ARG A 81 6.58 7.04 1.85
N GLY A 82 6.90 5.94 1.17
CA GLY A 82 6.17 5.42 0.03
C GLY A 82 4.69 5.21 0.33
N VAL A 83 3.84 5.53 -0.65
CA VAL A 83 2.40 5.31 -0.59
C VAL A 83 1.96 4.30 -1.64
N ALA A 84 0.75 3.80 -1.46
CA ALA A 84 0.07 2.96 -2.44
C ALA A 84 -1.40 3.32 -2.52
N GLY A 85 -2.01 3.01 -3.65
CA GLY A 85 -3.44 3.21 -3.84
C GLY A 85 -3.90 2.90 -5.25
N ILE A 86 -5.11 3.35 -5.53
CA ILE A 86 -5.83 3.08 -6.77
C ILE A 86 -6.14 4.40 -7.47
N ARG A 87 -5.95 4.41 -8.78
CA ARG A 87 -6.49 5.39 -9.72
C ARG A 87 -7.19 4.63 -10.84
N ALA A 88 -8.43 4.98 -11.16
CA ALA A 88 -9.24 4.25 -12.13
C ALA A 88 -9.28 2.74 -11.81
N ARG A 89 -8.64 1.90 -12.64
CA ARG A 89 -8.51 0.45 -12.46
C ARG A 89 -7.06 0.00 -12.30
N THR A 90 -6.17 0.93 -11.99
CA THR A 90 -4.73 0.73 -11.87
C THR A 90 -4.32 0.77 -10.40
N LEU A 91 -3.53 -0.22 -9.98
CA LEU A 91 -2.87 -0.21 -8.68
C LEU A 91 -1.51 0.51 -8.79
N LEU A 92 -1.24 1.50 -7.95
CA LEU A 92 0.04 2.20 -7.86
C LEU A 92 0.72 1.89 -6.52
N ILE A 93 2.01 1.58 -6.56
CA ILE A 93 2.83 1.33 -5.37
C ILE A 93 4.19 1.99 -5.51
N ASN A 94 4.60 2.74 -4.49
CA ASN A 94 5.96 3.24 -4.39
C ASN A 94 6.87 2.20 -3.73
N LEU A 95 7.99 1.90 -4.40
CA LEU A 95 9.10 1.12 -3.86
C LEU A 95 10.29 2.06 -3.57
N PRO A 96 11.11 1.73 -2.57
CA PRO A 96 12.31 2.48 -2.25
C PRO A 96 13.37 2.36 -3.34
N GLY A 97 14.34 3.28 -3.34
CA GLY A 97 15.42 3.32 -4.33
C GLY A 97 16.47 2.20 -4.19
N PRO A 98 16.97 1.91 -2.97
CA PRO A 98 17.92 0.83 -2.77
C PRO A 98 17.35 -0.54 -3.18
N GLU A 99 18.00 -1.20 -4.13
CA GLU A 99 17.55 -2.48 -4.70
C GLU A 99 17.27 -3.57 -3.65
N PRO A 100 18.12 -3.79 -2.62
CA PRO A 100 17.83 -4.81 -1.60
C PRO A 100 16.52 -4.54 -0.85
N LEU A 101 16.26 -3.27 -0.52
CA LEU A 101 15.04 -2.88 0.19
C LEU A 101 13.81 -2.93 -0.73
N ALA A 102 13.95 -2.53 -1.99
CA ALA A 102 12.87 -2.61 -2.97
C ALA A 102 12.42 -4.06 -3.20
N ARG A 103 13.38 -5.01 -3.22
CA ARG A 103 13.11 -6.44 -3.30
C ARG A 103 12.32 -6.93 -2.10
N MET A 104 12.74 -6.62 -0.87
CA MET A 104 11.99 -7.00 0.35
C MET A 104 10.57 -6.45 0.33
N PHE A 105 10.41 -5.20 -0.10
CA PHE A 105 9.09 -4.57 -0.23
C PHE A 105 8.21 -5.30 -1.26
N ALA A 106 8.75 -5.63 -2.43
CA ALA A 106 8.02 -6.37 -3.45
C ALA A 106 7.64 -7.78 -2.98
N GLU A 107 8.54 -8.48 -2.28
CA GLU A 107 8.31 -9.80 -1.71
C GLU A 107 7.16 -9.77 -0.67
N ALA A 108 7.11 -8.74 0.17
CA ALA A 108 6.07 -8.56 1.19
C ALA A 108 4.64 -8.49 0.64
N ILE A 109 4.46 -8.08 -0.62
CA ILE A 109 3.13 -7.83 -1.22
C ILE A 109 2.85 -8.68 -2.46
N ALA A 110 3.79 -9.52 -2.90
CA ALA A 110 3.69 -10.24 -4.17
C ALA A 110 2.39 -11.04 -4.29
N ASP A 111 2.01 -11.77 -3.24
CA ASP A 111 0.80 -12.59 -3.20
C ASP A 111 -0.50 -11.78 -3.14
N LEU A 112 -0.42 -10.48 -2.84
CA LEU A 112 -1.57 -9.58 -2.78
C LEU A 112 -1.87 -8.92 -4.13
N ILE A 113 -0.91 -8.85 -5.05
CA ILE A 113 -1.08 -8.13 -6.31
C ILE A 113 -2.22 -8.73 -7.14
N VAL A 114 -2.21 -10.04 -7.41
CA VAL A 114 -3.23 -10.68 -8.25
C VAL A 114 -4.64 -10.58 -7.63
N PRO A 115 -4.87 -10.88 -6.33
CA PRO A 115 -6.17 -10.68 -5.69
C PRO A 115 -6.67 -9.23 -5.71
N ILE A 116 -5.78 -8.23 -5.64
CA ILE A 116 -6.16 -6.81 -5.75
C ILE A 116 -6.55 -6.50 -7.20
N LEU A 117 -5.73 -6.86 -8.18
CA LEU A 117 -6.01 -6.60 -9.60
C LEU A 117 -7.32 -7.23 -10.04
N ALA A 118 -7.64 -8.44 -9.59
CA ALA A 118 -8.91 -9.07 -9.92
C ALA A 118 -10.13 -8.38 -9.32
N ARG A 119 -9.98 -7.70 -8.17
CA ARG A 119 -11.05 -6.85 -7.61
C ARG A 119 -11.24 -5.57 -8.40
N LEU A 120 -10.15 -4.99 -8.91
CA LEU A 120 -10.18 -3.79 -9.74
C LEU A 120 -10.65 -4.09 -11.16
N GLN A 121 -10.42 -5.33 -11.62
CA GLN A 121 -10.57 -5.72 -13.02
C GLN A 121 -11.27 -7.09 -13.17
N PRO A 122 -12.50 -7.23 -12.66
CA PRO A 122 -13.19 -8.52 -12.58
C PRO A 122 -13.47 -9.16 -13.95
N ASP A 123 -13.55 -8.35 -15.01
CA ASP A 123 -13.75 -8.76 -16.40
C ASP A 123 -12.47 -9.25 -17.10
N ARG A 124 -11.29 -8.84 -16.62
CA ARG A 124 -9.99 -9.25 -17.18
C ARG A 124 -9.37 -10.41 -16.42
N LEU A 125 -9.52 -10.41 -15.10
CA LEU A 125 -8.93 -11.39 -14.20
C LEU A 125 -10.06 -12.07 -13.41
N ALA A 126 -10.49 -13.23 -13.89
CA ALA A 126 -11.42 -14.07 -13.14
C ALA A 126 -10.68 -14.68 -11.94
N VAL A 127 -10.83 -14.06 -10.76
CA VAL A 127 -10.38 -14.64 -9.50
C VAL A 127 -11.63 -14.97 -8.68
N ALA A 128 -11.75 -16.23 -8.28
CA ALA A 128 -12.77 -16.65 -7.32
C ALA A 128 -12.67 -15.73 -6.10
N PRO A 129 -13.80 -15.30 -5.49
CA PRO A 129 -13.78 -14.38 -4.38
C PRO A 129 -12.79 -14.87 -3.32
N ALA A 130 -11.75 -14.09 -3.05
CA ALA A 130 -10.80 -14.37 -1.98
C ALA A 130 -11.48 -14.09 -0.64
N ILE A 131 -12.36 -15.00 -0.25
CA ILE A 131 -12.69 -15.45 1.11
C ILE A 131 -13.14 -16.91 0.97
N ALA A 132 -12.19 -17.83 0.84
CA ALA A 132 -12.40 -19.26 1.03
C ALA A 132 -11.05 -19.96 1.20
N ASP A 133 -10.22 -19.46 2.11
CA ASP A 133 -9.16 -20.29 2.66
C ASP A 133 -9.03 -20.00 4.16
N GLU A 134 -9.54 -20.93 4.97
CA GLU A 134 -9.36 -20.91 6.43
C GLU A 134 -7.91 -21.27 6.82
N SER A 135 -7.03 -21.56 5.86
CA SER A 135 -5.65 -22.05 6.10
C SER A 135 -4.53 -21.04 5.81
N SER A 136 -4.83 -19.76 5.59
CA SER A 136 -3.77 -18.74 5.49
C SER A 136 -3.11 -18.46 6.84
N THR A 137 -2.00 -19.14 7.09
CA THR A 137 -1.18 -19.12 8.32
C THR A 137 -0.39 -17.81 8.53
N PHE A 138 -0.69 -16.73 7.79
CA PHE A 138 0.03 -15.45 7.92
C PHE A 138 -0.64 -14.44 8.86
N LEU A 139 -1.85 -14.74 9.34
CA LEU A 139 -2.46 -13.96 10.42
C LEU A 139 -1.98 -14.53 11.75
N PRO A 140 -1.44 -13.72 12.69
CA PRO A 140 -1.30 -14.17 14.06
C PRO A 140 -2.66 -14.69 14.53
N GLU A 141 -2.69 -15.81 15.27
CA GLU A 141 -3.95 -16.34 15.81
C GLU A 141 -4.75 -15.17 16.39
N LYS A 142 -5.98 -14.99 15.89
CA LYS A 142 -6.89 -13.97 16.43
C LYS A 142 -6.84 -14.15 17.94
N PRO A 143 -6.32 -13.17 18.72
CA PRO A 143 -6.21 -13.35 20.16
C PRO A 143 -7.59 -13.75 20.63
N LYS A 144 -7.69 -14.89 21.33
CA LYS A 144 -8.98 -15.41 21.83
C LYS A 144 -9.70 -14.22 22.44
N ALA A 145 -10.75 -13.78 21.77
CA ALA A 145 -11.39 -12.53 22.12
C ALA A 145 -12.01 -12.73 23.50
N THR A 146 -11.33 -12.28 24.54
CA THR A 146 -11.96 -11.88 25.81
C THR A 146 -12.53 -10.48 25.61
N GLY A 147 -13.22 -10.29 24.48
CA GLY A 147 -14.00 -9.08 24.25
C GLY A 147 -15.19 -9.10 25.19
N LEU A 148 -15.60 -7.91 25.64
CA LEU A 148 -16.79 -7.76 26.46
C LEU A 148 -18.00 -8.29 25.67
N ASN A 149 -18.72 -9.25 26.24
CA ASN A 149 -20.01 -9.64 25.70
C ASN A 149 -21.05 -8.52 25.90
N ALA A 150 -22.24 -8.66 25.31
CA ALA A 150 -23.27 -7.62 25.34
C ALA A 150 -23.66 -7.19 26.76
N ASP A 151 -23.68 -8.13 27.70
CA ASP A 151 -24.02 -7.86 29.11
C ASP A 151 -22.87 -7.14 29.83
N GLU A 152 -21.63 -7.55 29.56
CA GLU A 152 -20.43 -6.91 30.10
C GLU A 152 -20.25 -5.48 29.56
N PHE A 153 -20.61 -5.23 28.28
CA PHE A 153 -20.59 -3.90 27.69
C PHE A 153 -21.73 -3.02 28.23
N ALA A 154 -22.92 -3.58 28.45
CA ALA A 154 -24.02 -2.87 29.10
C ALA A 154 -23.66 -2.46 30.55
N ALA A 155 -23.00 -3.35 31.30
CA ALA A 155 -22.52 -3.06 32.65
C ALA A 155 -21.42 -1.96 32.65
N PHE A 156 -20.50 -2.00 31.69
CA PHE A 156 -19.50 -0.95 31.49
C PHE A 156 -20.12 0.42 31.23
N LEU A 157 -21.14 0.50 30.36
CA LEU A 157 -21.85 1.75 30.06
C LEU A 157 -22.64 2.28 31.25
N ALA A 158 -23.24 1.39 32.06
CA ALA A 158 -23.95 1.75 33.28
C ALA A 158 -23.01 2.36 34.34
N GLY A 159 -21.80 1.81 34.48
CA GLY A 159 -20.79 2.30 35.43
C GLY A 159 -20.25 3.71 35.14
N ARG A 160 -20.38 4.19 33.89
CA ARG A 160 -19.97 5.56 33.49
C ARG A 160 -21.03 6.63 33.67
N ARG A 161 -22.29 6.27 33.94
CA ARG A 161 -23.39 7.23 34.18
C ARG A 161 -23.50 7.67 35.65
N GLY A 162 -22.54 7.28 36.49
CA GLY A 162 -22.50 7.62 37.92
C GLY A 162 -21.26 8.39 38.37
N ALA A 163 -20.52 9.06 37.48
CA ALA A 163 -19.39 9.93 37.80
C ALA A 163 -19.63 11.37 37.34
#